data_AF-A0A0G1ZNH9-F1
#
_entry.id   AF-A0A0G1ZNH9-F1
#
_cell.length_a   1.000
_cell.length_b   1.000
_cell.length_c   1.000
_cell.angle_alpha   90.00
_cell.angle_beta   90.00
_cell.angle_gamma   90.00
#
_symmetry.space_group_name_H-M   'P 1'
#
loop_
_entity.id
_entity.type
_entity.pdbx_description
1 polymer ?
#
loop_
_entity_poly.entity_id
_entity_poly.type
_entity_poly.pdbx_seq_one_letter_code
_entity_poly.pdbx_strand_id
1 'polypeptide(L)' 'MATPLNRRHRDIVETLGRLGGKATVRQIAQQLDLNVNGVSQSLGAPALRAFVEDTKTGKAGDRVWRLKDDAIVQTHLF' A
#
# COMPACT_ATOMS: atom_id res chain seq x y z
N MET A 1 0.77 -2.34 -21.32
CA MET A 1 -0.61 -2.15 -20.81
C MET A 1 -0.58 -2.35 -19.31
N ALA A 2 -1.09 -1.40 -18.52
CA ALA A 2 -1.13 -1.52 -17.06
C ALA A 2 -2.30 -2.43 -16.66
N THR A 3 -2.04 -3.46 -15.85
CA THR A 3 -3.09 -4.33 -15.32
C THR A 3 -3.94 -3.54 -14.33
N PRO A 4 -5.28 -3.52 -14.45
CA PRO A 4 -6.15 -2.82 -13.51
C PRO A 4 -5.99 -3.35 -12.08
N LEU A 5 -6.09 -2.45 -11.10
CA LEU A 5 -6.03 -2.80 -9.67
C LEU A 5 -7.19 -3.72 -9.31
N ASN A 6 -6.88 -4.88 -8.71
CA ASN A 6 -7.90 -5.74 -8.14
C ASN A 6 -8.44 -5.12 -6.82
N ARG A 7 -9.55 -5.66 -6.31
CA ARG A 7 -10.21 -5.16 -5.09
C ARG A 7 -9.24 -5.05 -3.91
N ARG A 8 -8.43 -6.08 -3.68
CA ARG A 8 -7.43 -6.11 -2.60
C ARG A 8 -6.38 -5.01 -2.72
N HIS A 9 -5.93 -4.67 -3.93
CA HIS A 9 -4.97 -3.60 -4.13
C HIS A 9 -5.59 -2.23 -3.84
N ARG A 10 -6.86 -2.02 -4.18
CA ARG A 10 -7.58 -0.78 -3.84
C ARG A 10 -7.72 -0.62 -2.33
N ASP A 11 -8.13 -1.69 -1.64
CA ASP A 11 -8.28 -1.69 -0.18
C ASP A 11 -6.96 -1.32 0.52
N ILE A 12 -5.83 -1.81 0.00
CA ILE A 12 -4.48 -1.47 0.49
C ILE A 12 -4.16 0.02 0.30
N VAL A 13 -4.44 0.59 -0.88
CA VAL A 13 -4.16 2.00 -1.19
C VAL A 13 -5.03 2.93 -0.33
N GLU A 14 -6.33 2.67 -0.23
CA GLU A 14 -7.25 3.42 0.62
C GLU A 14 -6.84 3.36 2.09
N THR A 15 -6.46 2.16 2.57
CA THR A 15 -5.95 1.97 3.93
C THR A 15 -4.69 2.79 4.17
N LEU A 16 -3.75 2.80 3.22
CA LEU A 16 -2.56 3.63 3.33
C LEU A 16 -2.91 5.11 3.44
N GLY A 17 -3.90 5.58 2.66
CA GLY A 17 -4.43 6.94 2.74
C GLY A 17 -5.02 7.27 4.12
N ARG A 18 -5.85 6.38 4.67
CA ARG A 18 -6.41 6.52 6.04
C ARG A 18 -5.33 6.53 7.13
N LEU A 19 -4.23 5.82 6.92
CA LEU A 19 -3.07 5.80 7.81
C LEU A 19 -2.11 7.00 7.62
N GLY A 20 -2.52 8.05 6.90
CA GLY A 20 -1.71 9.25 6.69
C GLY A 20 -0.69 9.12 5.55
N GLY A 21 -0.91 8.18 4.63
CA GLY A 21 -0.10 7.98 3.43
C GLY A 21 1.22 7.26 3.66
N LYS A 22 1.51 6.77 4.86
CA LYS A 22 2.72 5.99 5.17
C LYS A 22 2.46 4.97 6.28
N ALA A 23 2.72 3.70 6.03
CA ALA A 23 2.51 2.63 7.01
C ALA A 23 3.42 1.43 6.80
N THR A 24 3.66 0.63 7.84
CA THR A 24 4.31 -0.69 7.71
C THR A 24 3.35 -1.72 7.13
N VAL A 25 3.89 -2.81 6.56
CA VAL A 25 3.07 -3.96 6.12
C VAL A 25 2.19 -4.47 7.27
N ARG A 26 2.71 -4.48 8.50
CA ARG A 26 1.97 -4.92 9.69
C ARG A 26 0.79 -4.01 10.02
N GLN A 27 0.95 -2.69 9.92
CA GLN A 27 -0.14 -1.74 10.17
C GLN A 27 -1.26 -1.88 9.12
N ILE A 28 -0.89 -2.03 7.85
CA ILE A 28 -1.85 -2.27 6.76
C ILE A 28 -2.60 -3.58 6.99
N ALA A 29 -1.87 -4.64 7.35
CA ALA A 29 -2.42 -5.96 7.65
C ALA A 29 -3.40 -5.92 8.83
N GLN A 30 -3.06 -5.22 9.91
CA GLN A 30 -3.95 -5.03 11.07
C GLN A 30 -5.24 -4.29 10.68
N GLN A 31 -5.12 -3.24 9.87
CA GLN A 31 -6.29 -2.43 9.49
C GLN A 31 -7.24 -3.17 8.53
N LEU A 32 -6.70 -4.05 7.68
CA LEU A 32 -7.47 -4.85 6.72
C LEU A 32 -7.88 -6.22 7.26
N ASP A 33 -7.50 -6.58 8.48
CA ASP A 33 -7.64 -7.93 9.04
C ASP A 33 -7.08 -9.02 8.10
N LEU A 34 -5.89 -8.77 7.57
CA LEU A 34 -5.19 -9.65 6.63
C LEU A 34 -3.87 -10.19 7.22
N ASN A 35 -3.38 -11.28 6.64
CA ASN A 35 -2.06 -11.81 6.97
C ASN A 35 -0.95 -10.91 6.38
N VAL A 36 0.05 -10.57 7.20
CA VAL A 36 1.24 -9.78 6.82
C VAL A 36 1.93 -10.33 5.55
N ASN A 37 2.05 -11.65 5.39
CA ASN A 37 2.66 -12.25 4.21
C ASN A 37 1.80 -12.05 2.96
N GLY A 38 0.47 -12.15 3.10
CA GLY A 38 -0.47 -11.91 2.02
C GLY A 38 -0.46 -10.45 1.57
N VAL A 39 -0.34 -9.51 2.53
CA VAL A 39 -0.16 -8.08 2.24
C VAL A 39 1.19 -7.83 1.58
N SER A 40 2.29 -8.39 2.11
CA SER A 40 3.64 -8.27 1.54
C SER A 40 3.71 -8.75 0.08
N GLN A 41 3.11 -9.91 -0.22
CA GLN A 41 3.02 -10.43 -1.58
C GLN A 41 2.16 -9.54 -2.48
N SER A 42 1.04 -9.02 -1.97
CA SER A 42 0.16 -8.09 -2.70
C SER A 42 0.84 -6.74 -2.98
N LEU A 43 1.75 -6.30 -2.09
CA LEU A 43 2.57 -5.11 -2.28
C LEU A 43 3.73 -5.35 -3.27
N GLY A 44 4.25 -6.58 -3.34
CA GLY A 44 5.41 -6.97 -4.16
C GLY A 44 5.10 -7.31 -5.63
N ALA A 45 3.83 -7.42 -6.02
CA ALA A 45 3.38 -7.99 -7.29
C ALA A 45 3.44 -7.03 -8.51
N PRO A 46 4.54 -6.32 -8.78
CA PRO A 46 4.49 -5.11 -9.62
C PRO A 46 3.42 -4.05 -9.29
N ALA A 47 2.68 -4.19 -8.19
CA ALA A 47 1.28 -3.74 -8.09
C ALA A 47 1.05 -2.42 -7.34
N LEU A 48 2.12 -1.66 -7.14
CA LEU A 48 2.10 -0.31 -6.59
C LEU A 48 2.77 0.73 -7.48
N ARG A 49 3.06 0.36 -8.74
CA ARG A 49 4.06 0.98 -9.62
C ARG A 49 3.95 2.48 -9.95
N ALA A 50 2.90 3.18 -9.53
CA ALA A 50 2.89 4.64 -9.39
C ALA A 50 2.11 5.14 -8.16
N PHE A 51 1.54 4.23 -7.36
CA PHE A 51 0.65 4.59 -6.26
C PHE A 51 1.32 4.57 -4.90
N VAL A 52 2.26 3.66 -4.65
CA VAL A 52 3.03 3.68 -3.41
C VAL A 52 4.47 3.21 -3.66
N GLU A 53 5.37 3.55 -2.76
CA GLU A 53 6.78 3.20 -2.83
C GLU A 53 7.28 2.64 -1.49
N ASP A 54 8.25 1.73 -1.58
CA ASP A 54 8.96 1.21 -0.40
C ASP A 54 10.03 2.24 0.01
N THR A 55 9.92 2.76 1.22
CA THR A 55 10.84 3.79 1.73
C THR A 55 12.12 3.21 2.35
N LYS A 56 12.31 1.87 2.33
CA LYS A 56 13.49 1.13 2.84
C LYS A 56 13.98 1.49 4.27
N THR A 57 13.16 2.17 5.06
CA THR A 57 13.57 2.88 6.29
C THR A 57 12.99 2.28 7.57
N GLY A 58 12.34 1.12 7.51
CA GLY A 58 11.79 0.50 8.71
C GLY A 58 12.87 -0.09 9.63
N LYS A 59 12.73 0.15 10.94
CA LYS A 59 13.53 -0.54 11.97
C LYS A 59 13.20 -2.03 11.96
N ALA A 60 14.23 -2.87 12.13
CA ALA A 60 14.12 -4.32 12.30
C ALA A 60 13.51 -5.11 11.11
N GLY A 61 13.75 -4.68 9.87
CA GLY A 61 13.39 -5.46 8.67
C GLY A 61 11.92 -5.36 8.24
N ASP A 62 11.11 -4.58 8.96
CA ASP A 62 9.73 -4.32 8.58
C ASP A 62 9.69 -3.26 7.46
N ARG A 63 9.19 -3.61 6.27
CA ARG A 63 9.14 -2.67 5.14
C ARG A 63 8.05 -1.63 5.35
N VAL A 64 8.40 -0.37 5.12
CA VAL A 64 7.49 0.78 5.19
C VAL A 64 7.11 1.20 3.78
N TRP A 65 5.82 1.41 3.56
CA TRP A 65 5.25 1.78 2.27
C TRP A 65 4.59 3.15 2.37
N ARG A 66 4.77 3.97 1.34
CA ARG A 66 4.26 5.36 1.28
C ARG A 66 3.51 5.62 -0.02
N LEU A 67 2.35 6.29 0.02
CA LEU A 67 1.63 6.75 -1.17
C LEU A 67 2.54 7.69 -1.98
N LYS A 68 2.58 7.52 -3.29
CA LYS A 68 3.17 8.48 -4.22
C LYS A 68 2.19 9.63 -4.46
N ASP A 69 2.69 10.83 -4.69
CA ASP A 69 1.87 12.05 -4.77
C ASP A 69 0.75 11.96 -5.83
N ASP A 70 0.96 11.25 -6.94
CA ASP A 70 -0.07 11.02 -7.98
C ASP A 70 -1.24 10.14 -7.51
N ALA A 71 -1.05 9.34 -6.44
CA ALA A 71 -2.10 8.51 -5.84
C ALA A 71 -3.11 9.32 -5.02
N ILE A 72 -2.65 10.42 -4.42
CA ILE A 72 -3.46 11.25 -3.53
C ILE A 72 -4.55 11.96 -4.34
N VAL A 73 -4.23 12.37 -5.57
CA VAL A 73 -5.16 13.03 -6.49
C VAL A 73 -6.33 12.12 -6.89
N GLN A 74 -6.10 10.82 -7.03
CA GLN A 74 -7.17 9.87 -7.40
C GLN A 74 -8.07 9.47 -6.22
N THR A 75 -7.60 9.58 -4.98
CA THR A 75 -8.38 9.16 -3.80
C THR A 75 -9.39 10.23 -3.35
N HIS A 76 -9.22 11.49 -3.78
CA HIS A 76 -10.16 12.60 -3.54
C HIS A 76 -11.18 12.82 -4.67
N LEU A 77 -11.18 11.99 -5.70
CA LEU A 77 -12.07 12.09 -6.87
C LEU A 77 -13.18 11.02 -6.91
N PHE A 78 -13.37 10.26 -5.84
CA PHE A 78 -14.45 9.28 -5.71
C PHE A 78 -15.33 9.53 -4.49
#